data_AF-A0A9W4TBC7-F1
#
_entry.id   AF-A0A9W4TBC7-F1
#
_cell.length_a   1.000
_cell.length_b   1.000
_cell.length_c   1.000
_cell.angle_alpha   90.00
_cell.angle_beta   90.00
_cell.angle_gamma   90.00
#
_symmetry.space_group_name_H-M   'P 1'
#
loop_
_entity.id
_entity.type
_entity.pdbx_description
1 polymer ?
#
loop_
_entity_poly.entity_id
_entity_poly.type
_entity_poly.pdbx_seq_one_letter_code
_entity_poly.pdbx_strand_id
1 'polypeptide(L)'
;LASLTKNLGDNHPITTEYFKKQGYSSEQISLAYHKGIFSYKYIDFYDRFKETELPLIHEFYSVLRGKISQEDYNHTQNIWNEFGCKNLGEYNDLYLKIDVLSLADI
;
A
#
# COMPACT_ATOMS: atom_id res chain seq x y z
N LEU A 1 5.42 -12.85 -2.10
CA LEU A 1 4.46 -12.14 -1.22
C LEU A 1 3.07 -12.05 -1.82
N ALA A 2 2.83 -11.41 -2.98
CA ALA A 2 1.49 -11.38 -3.61
C ALA A 2 0.86 -12.77 -3.90
N SER A 3 1.66 -13.83 -3.96
CA SER A 3 1.19 -15.22 -4.12
C SER A 3 0.87 -15.91 -2.78
N LEU A 4 1.30 -15.38 -1.63
CA LEU A 4 1.10 -15.97 -0.31
C LEU A 4 -0.20 -15.47 0.33
N THR A 5 -0.47 -14.17 0.23
CA THR A 5 -1.74 -13.57 0.70
C THR A 5 -2.96 -14.01 -0.13
N LYS A 6 -2.74 -14.49 -1.36
CA LYS A 6 -3.81 -15.02 -2.22
C LYS A 6 -4.60 -16.19 -1.60
N ASN A 7 -3.98 -16.95 -0.68
CA ASN A 7 -4.62 -18.09 -0.02
C ASN A 7 -5.49 -17.69 1.18
N LEU A 8 -5.34 -16.48 1.70
CA LEU A 8 -6.12 -15.98 2.85
C LEU A 8 -7.52 -15.50 2.44
N GLY A 9 -7.73 -15.17 1.16
CA GLY A 9 -9.00 -14.58 0.71
C GLY A 9 -9.31 -13.30 1.48
N ASP A 10 -10.50 -13.22 2.08
CA ASP A 10 -10.91 -12.09 2.94
C ASP A 10 -10.61 -12.31 4.43
N ASN A 11 -9.92 -13.41 4.79
CA ASN A 11 -9.66 -13.77 6.18
C ASN A 11 -8.36 -13.14 6.69
N HIS A 12 -8.44 -11.88 7.11
CA HIS A 12 -7.32 -11.07 7.61
C HIS A 12 -7.56 -10.58 9.04
N PRO A 13 -7.64 -11.47 10.06
CA PRO A 13 -8.09 -11.12 11.40
C PRO A 13 -7.19 -10.08 12.08
N ILE A 14 -5.87 -10.19 11.95
CA ILE A 14 -4.92 -9.28 12.59
C ILE A 14 -4.95 -7.92 11.90
N THR A 15 -4.92 -7.90 10.56
CA THR A 15 -5.02 -6.66 9.78
C THR A 15 -6.35 -5.94 10.08
N THR A 16 -7.46 -6.68 10.10
CA THR A 16 -8.81 -6.15 10.40
C THR A 16 -8.87 -5.55 11.79
N GLU A 17 -8.41 -6.29 12.81
CA GLU A 17 -8.46 -5.82 14.19
C GLU A 17 -7.59 -4.56 14.38
N TYR A 18 -6.40 -4.54 13.77
CA TYR A 18 -5.50 -3.38 13.84
C TYR A 18 -6.15 -2.11 13.31
N PHE A 19 -6.63 -2.13 12.06
CA PHE A 19 -7.19 -0.93 11.45
C PHE A 19 -8.57 -0.56 12.03
N LYS A 20 -9.38 -1.54 12.45
CA LYS A 20 -10.63 -1.26 13.17
C LYS A 20 -10.39 -0.51 14.48
N LYS A 21 -9.33 -0.86 15.24
CA LYS A 21 -8.94 -0.13 16.46
C LYS A 21 -8.49 1.31 16.19
N GLN A 22 -8.02 1.60 14.97
CA GLN A 22 -7.67 2.96 14.54
C GLN A 22 -8.88 3.76 14.02
N GLY A 23 -10.07 3.15 13.98
CA GLY A 23 -11.32 3.82 13.57
C GLY A 23 -11.61 3.77 12.07
N TYR A 24 -10.87 2.98 11.29
CA TYR A 24 -11.15 2.79 9.87
C TYR A 24 -12.41 1.95 9.63
N SER A 25 -13.15 2.26 8.57
CA SER A 25 -14.33 1.50 8.16
C SER A 25 -13.97 0.16 7.53
N SER A 26 -14.92 -0.76 7.45
CA SER A 26 -14.72 -2.07 6.80
C SER A 26 -14.29 -1.93 5.33
N GLU A 27 -14.81 -0.91 4.64
CA GLU A 27 -14.47 -0.60 3.25
C GLU A 27 -13.03 -0.09 3.11
N GLN A 28 -12.55 0.74 4.03
CA GLN A 28 -11.15 1.18 4.04
C GLN A 28 -10.21 0.03 4.37
N ILE A 29 -10.61 -0.84 5.30
CA ILE A 29 -9.84 -2.01 5.70
C ILE A 29 -9.67 -2.99 4.54
N SER A 30 -10.70 -3.21 3.73
CA SER A 30 -10.60 -4.15 2.60
C SER A 30 -9.57 -3.72 1.54
N LEU A 31 -9.30 -2.41 1.42
CA LEU A 31 -8.22 -1.91 0.58
C LEU A 31 -6.84 -2.38 1.05
N ALA A 32 -6.66 -2.63 2.35
CA ALA A 32 -5.40 -3.12 2.92
C ALA A 32 -5.13 -4.60 2.59
N TYR A 33 -6.15 -5.40 2.25
CA TYR A 33 -5.95 -6.81 1.86
C TYR A 33 -5.23 -6.94 0.52
N HIS A 34 -5.43 -5.95 -0.35
CA HIS A 34 -4.72 -5.83 -1.61
C HIS A 34 -3.62 -4.80 -1.48
N LYS A 35 -2.39 -5.28 -1.29
CA LYS A 35 -1.23 -4.39 -1.20
C LYS A 35 -1.13 -3.49 -2.44
N GLY A 36 -1.05 -2.19 -2.24
CA GLY A 36 -0.72 -1.22 -3.28
C GLY A 36 0.68 -1.45 -3.86
N ILE A 37 1.14 -0.52 -4.71
CA ILE A 37 2.50 -0.53 -5.23
C ILE A 37 3.30 0.61 -4.60
N PHE A 38 4.57 0.35 -4.31
CA PHE A 38 5.50 1.37 -3.85
C PHE A 38 6.67 1.52 -4.84
N SER A 39 7.01 2.77 -5.19
CA SER A 39 8.12 3.06 -6.12
C SER A 39 9.44 3.26 -5.38
N TYR A 40 10.12 2.16 -5.03
CA TYR A 40 11.42 2.22 -4.33
C TYR A 40 12.50 2.96 -5.09
N LYS A 41 12.50 2.89 -6.43
CA LYS A 41 13.49 3.60 -7.25
C LYS A 41 13.28 5.11 -7.25
N TYR A 42 12.05 5.55 -7.08
CA TYR A 42 11.72 6.96 -7.03
C TYR A 42 12.21 7.61 -5.73
N ILE A 43 12.22 6.85 -4.63
CA ILE A 43 12.78 7.27 -3.35
C ILE A 43 14.32 7.15 -3.40
N ASP A 44 14.95 8.04 -4.16
CA ASP A 44 16.39 8.13 -4.32
C ASP A 44 17.06 8.98 -3.22
N PHE A 45 16.33 9.96 -2.68
CA PHE A 45 16.76 10.82 -1.59
C PHE A 45 15.69 10.94 -0.51
N TYR A 46 16.13 11.23 0.72
CA TYR A 46 15.22 11.38 1.86
C TYR A 46 14.15 12.46 1.64
N ASP A 47 14.47 13.53 0.90
CA ASP A 47 13.53 14.61 0.64
C ASP A 47 12.30 14.16 -0.18
N ARG A 48 12.40 13.07 -0.95
CA ARG A 48 11.26 12.48 -1.67
C ARG A 48 10.14 12.08 -0.72
N PHE A 49 10.46 11.61 0.49
CA PHE A 49 9.43 11.26 1.47
C PHE A 49 8.56 12.45 1.91
N LYS A 50 9.04 13.69 1.72
CA LYS A 50 8.29 14.90 2.07
C LYS A 50 7.35 15.35 0.96
N GLU A 51 7.45 14.76 -0.24
CA GLU A 51 6.58 15.10 -1.36
C GLU A 51 5.14 14.71 -1.05
N THR A 52 4.21 15.60 -1.42
CA THR A 52 2.80 15.52 -1.03
C THR A 52 1.91 14.90 -2.10
N GLU A 53 2.52 14.38 -3.17
CA GLU A 53 1.84 13.79 -4.31
C GLU A 53 2.48 12.44 -4.65
N LEU A 54 1.69 11.52 -5.20
CA LEU A 54 2.21 10.27 -5.71
C LEU A 54 3.03 10.53 -6.99
N PRO A 55 4.13 9.77 -7.21
CA PRO A 55 4.87 9.83 -8.47
C PRO A 55 3.97 9.48 -9.65
N LEU A 56 4.35 9.89 -10.86
CA LEU A 56 3.58 9.53 -12.05
C LEU A 56 3.68 8.01 -12.29
N ILE A 57 2.66 7.40 -12.90
CA ILE A 57 2.61 5.96 -13.17
C ILE A 57 3.87 5.40 -13.87
N HIS A 58 4.51 6.20 -14.73
CA HIS A 58 5.73 5.77 -15.42
C HIS A 58 6.98 5.76 -14.52
N GLU A 59 6.93 6.44 -13.39
CA GLU A 59 7.96 6.46 -12.36
C GLU A 59 7.81 5.28 -11.39
N PHE A 60 6.65 4.60 -11.39
CA PHE A 60 6.46 3.31 -10.78
C PHE A 60 7.10 2.21 -11.65
N TYR A 61 8.43 2.14 -11.61
CA TYR A 61 9.20 1.10 -12.28
C TYR A 61 9.88 0.20 -11.25
N SER A 62 9.48 -1.07 -11.22
CA SER A 62 10.20 -2.10 -10.46
C SER A 62 11.07 -2.91 -11.41
N VAL A 63 12.34 -3.11 -11.08
CA VAL A 63 13.23 -3.99 -11.86
C VAL A 63 12.67 -5.41 -11.94
N LEU A 64 11.90 -5.83 -10.93
CA LEU A 64 11.33 -7.18 -10.83
C LEU A 64 10.01 -7.35 -11.58
N ARG A 65 9.23 -6.28 -11.78
CA ARG A 65 7.89 -6.32 -12.40
C ARG A 65 7.75 -5.49 -13.68
N GLY A 66 8.73 -4.65 -13.99
CA GLY A 66 8.65 -3.70 -15.10
C GLY A 66 7.71 -2.53 -14.80
N LYS A 67 6.92 -2.15 -15.81
CA LYS A 67 5.86 -1.14 -15.71
C LYS A 67 4.66 -1.73 -14.99
N ILE A 68 4.02 -0.93 -14.13
CA ILE A 68 2.76 -1.32 -13.50
C ILE A 68 1.56 -1.12 -14.41
N SER A 69 0.46 -1.80 -14.08
CA SER A 69 -0.82 -1.57 -14.75
C SER A 69 -1.48 -0.27 -14.27
N GLN A 70 -2.39 0.27 -15.08
CA GLN A 70 -3.20 1.42 -14.66
C GLN A 70 -4.11 1.06 -13.47
N GLU A 71 -4.55 -0.19 -13.38
CA GLU A 71 -5.36 -0.69 -12.27
C GLU A 71 -4.59 -0.67 -10.95
N ASP A 72 -3.35 -1.15 -10.94
CA ASP A 72 -2.46 -1.09 -9.76
C ASP A 72 -2.22 0.36 -9.30
N TYR A 73 -2.06 1.27 -10.26
CA TYR A 73 -1.87 2.69 -9.97
C TYR A 73 -3.13 3.32 -9.40
N ASN A 74 -4.29 3.07 -10.00
CA ASN A 74 -5.57 3.56 -9.49
C ASN A 74 -5.84 3.03 -8.07
N HIS A 75 -5.54 1.76 -7.80
CA HIS A 75 -5.64 1.18 -6.46
C HIS A 75 -4.71 1.86 -5.45
N THR A 76 -3.47 2.15 -5.88
CA THR A 76 -2.50 2.89 -5.06
C THR A 76 -3.00 4.31 -4.73
N GLN A 77 -3.58 5.01 -5.71
CA GLN A 77 -4.21 6.32 -5.49
C GLN A 77 -5.40 6.21 -4.54
N ASN A 78 -6.21 5.15 -4.65
CA ASN A 78 -7.33 4.93 -3.75
C ASN A 78 -6.88 4.73 -2.30
N ILE A 79 -5.88 3.88 -2.05
CA ILE A 79 -5.28 3.71 -0.71
C ILE A 79 -4.75 5.04 -0.19
N TRP A 80 -4.00 5.79 -1.00
CA TRP A 80 -3.45 7.09 -0.59
C TRP A 80 -4.54 8.03 -0.08
N ASN A 81 -5.64 8.15 -0.83
CA ASN A 81 -6.74 9.06 -0.51
C ASN A 81 -7.55 8.58 0.71
N GLU A 82 -7.93 7.30 0.73
CA GLU A 82 -8.79 6.73 1.77
C GLU A 82 -8.10 6.66 3.14
N PHE A 83 -6.78 6.46 3.16
CA PHE A 83 -5.99 6.51 4.39
C PHE A 83 -5.49 7.91 4.74
N GLY A 84 -5.78 8.91 3.90
CA GLY A 84 -5.45 10.32 4.14
C GLY A 84 -3.95 10.61 4.18
N CYS A 85 -3.16 9.88 3.39
CA CYS A 85 -1.71 10.08 3.30
C CYS A 85 -1.40 11.50 2.80
N LYS A 86 -0.56 12.23 3.53
CA LYS A 86 -0.17 13.61 3.20
C LYS A 86 1.12 13.69 2.42
N ASN A 87 1.95 12.67 2.52
CA ASN A 87 3.25 12.61 1.86
C ASN A 87 3.72 11.17 1.62
N LEU A 88 4.76 11.02 0.79
CA LEU A 88 5.32 9.71 0.43
C LEU A 88 5.86 8.94 1.63
N GLY A 89 6.29 9.63 2.70
CA GLY A 89 6.69 9.03 3.97
C GLY A 89 5.53 8.32 4.67
N GLU A 90 4.41 9.00 4.84
CA GLU A 90 3.21 8.41 5.46
C GLU A 90 2.69 7.22 4.63
N TYR A 91 2.72 7.34 3.31
CA TYR A 91 2.35 6.22 2.43
C TYR A 91 3.33 5.05 2.51
N ASN A 92 4.63 5.31 2.61
CA ASN A 92 5.64 4.28 2.83
C ASN A 92 5.38 3.52 4.15
N ASP A 93 5.11 4.25 5.23
CA ASP A 93 4.85 3.66 6.54
C ASP A 93 3.58 2.80 6.52
N LEU A 94 2.53 3.29 5.86
CA LEU A 94 1.29 2.53 5.62
C LEU A 94 1.56 1.26 4.80
N TYR A 95 2.30 1.39 3.69
CA TYR A 95 2.63 0.27 2.80
C TYR A 95 3.39 -0.83 3.54
N LEU A 96 4.39 -0.46 4.35
CA LEU A 96 5.16 -1.41 5.17
C LEU A 96 4.31 -2.00 6.29
N LYS A 97 3.44 -1.19 6.92
CA LYS A 97 2.50 -1.68 7.94
C LYS A 97 1.58 -2.76 7.37
N ILE A 98 0.98 -2.51 6.21
CA ILE A 98 0.13 -3.47 5.50
C ILE A 98 0.90 -4.75 5.18
N ASP A 99 2.16 -4.65 4.73
CA ASP A 99 3.00 -5.82 4.44
C ASP A 99 3.22 -6.70 5.68
N VAL A 100 3.58 -6.08 6.81
CA VAL A 100 3.84 -6.77 8.07
C VAL A 100 2.57 -7.40 8.63
N LEU A 101 1.45 -6.68 8.62
CA LEU A 101 0.16 -7.21 9.10
C LEU A 101 -0.32 -8.37 8.22
N SER A 102 -0.21 -8.22 6.89
CA SER A 102 -0.54 -9.28 5.94
C SER A 102 0.30 -10.53 6.13
N LEU A 103 1.58 -10.38 6.52
CA LEU A 103 2.46 -11.49 6.87
C LEU A 103 2.08 -12.16 8.18
N ALA A 104 1.55 -11.40 9.15
CA ALA A 104 1.10 -11.94 10.42
C ALA A 104 -0.23 -12.73 10.29
N ASP A 105 -1.04 -12.43 9.26
CA ASP A 105 -2.26 -13.17 8.96
C ASP A 105 -2.01 -14.56 8.32
N ILE A 106 -0.79 -14.85 7.83
CA ILE A 106 -0.38 -16.15 7.26
C ILE A 106 0.03 -17.13 8.38
#